data_AF-W2PF85-F1
#
_entry.id   AF-W2PF85-F1
#
_cell.length_a   1.000
_cell.length_b   1.000
_cell.length_c   1.000
_cell.angle_alpha   90.00
_cell.angle_beta   90.00
_cell.angle_gamma   90.00
#
_symmetry.space_group_name_H-M   'P 1'
#
loop_
_entity.id
_entity.type
_entity.pdbx_description
1 polymer ?
#
loop_
_entity_poly.entity_id
_entity_poly.type
_entity_poly.pdbx_seq_one_letter_code
_entity_poly.pdbx_strand_id
1 'polypeptide(L)'
;MKAFLAVAALLLACAPVEALDREHRLRVVSSVHANERVLVSDQEERERSHGNCVDDGTRNQDPVCASNGKKYLNMNRFEYNKCLIKAEDGEDITIVDLEFCREAMLEDIKSEGL
;
A
#
# COMPACT_ATOMS: atom_id res chain seq x y z
N MET A 1 -53.61 22.95 33.80
CA MET A 1 -52.16 23.00 34.12
C MET A 1 -51.60 21.59 34.16
N LYS A 2 -50.85 21.20 33.12
CA LYS A 2 -49.81 20.16 33.13
C LYS A 2 -49.21 20.11 31.73
N ALA A 3 -48.13 20.87 31.56
CA ALA A 3 -47.27 20.81 30.40
C ALA A 3 -46.44 19.52 30.49
N PHE A 4 -46.48 18.69 29.46
CA PHE A 4 -45.51 17.61 29.29
C PHE A 4 -44.85 17.78 27.93
N LEU A 5 -43.80 18.59 27.99
CA LEU A 5 -42.52 18.54 27.27
C LEU A 5 -42.52 17.85 25.91
N ALA A 6 -42.31 18.69 24.89
CA ALA A 6 -41.99 18.32 23.52
C ALA A 6 -40.86 17.30 23.47
N VAL A 7 -41.11 16.16 22.84
CA VAL A 7 -40.07 15.20 22.45
C VAL A 7 -39.26 15.85 21.34
N ALA A 8 -38.10 16.35 21.73
CA ALA A 8 -37.12 16.93 20.85
C ALA A 8 -36.64 15.88 19.84
N ALA A 9 -36.50 16.34 18.60
CA ALA A 9 -36.01 15.61 17.45
C ALA A 9 -34.75 14.79 17.74
N LEU A 10 -34.78 13.51 17.41
CA LEU A 10 -33.59 12.80 16.94
C LEU A 10 -33.86 12.37 15.49
N LEU A 11 -33.65 13.32 14.58
CA LEU A 11 -33.25 13.00 13.22
C LEU A 11 -31.87 12.37 13.33
N LEU A 12 -31.80 11.03 13.45
CA LEU A 12 -30.58 10.33 13.07
C LEU A 12 -30.44 10.49 11.56
N ALA A 13 -29.75 11.55 11.17
CA ALA A 13 -29.17 11.67 9.86
C ALA A 13 -28.22 10.47 9.69
N CYS A 14 -28.67 9.43 9.00
CA CYS A 14 -27.77 8.51 8.34
C CYS A 14 -27.04 9.32 7.26
N ALA A 15 -26.03 10.07 7.66
CA ALA A 15 -24.99 10.47 6.71
C ALA A 15 -24.35 9.16 6.22
N PRO A 16 -24.08 9.00 4.92
CA PRO A 16 -23.19 7.94 4.51
C PRO A 16 -21.86 8.24 5.19
N VAL A 17 -21.48 7.38 6.14
CA VAL A 17 -20.08 7.31 6.53
C VAL A 17 -19.38 6.88 5.26
N GLU A 18 -18.69 7.82 4.59
CA GLU A 18 -17.65 7.46 3.64
C GLU A 18 -16.53 6.81 4.45
N ALA A 19 -16.77 5.55 4.82
CA ALA A 19 -15.69 4.63 5.08
C ALA A 19 -14.90 4.62 3.77
N LEU A 20 -13.76 5.30 3.76
CA LEU A 20 -12.72 5.06 2.78
C LEU A 20 -12.40 3.57 2.89
N ASP A 21 -13.05 2.77 2.05
CA ASP A 21 -12.76 1.37 1.80
C ASP A 21 -11.35 1.31 1.18
N ARG A 22 -10.35 1.47 2.05
CA ARG A 22 -8.93 1.27 1.77
C ARG A 22 -8.60 -0.22 1.75
N GLU A 23 -9.60 -1.09 1.63
CA GLU A 23 -9.48 -2.55 1.60
C GLU A 23 -9.66 -3.09 0.16
N HIS A 24 -10.31 -2.33 -0.74
CA HIS A 24 -10.54 -2.72 -2.14
C HIS A 24 -9.62 -2.09 -3.20
N ARG A 25 -8.44 -1.57 -2.83
CA ARG A 25 -7.34 -1.43 -3.81
C ARG A 25 -6.50 -2.70 -3.88
N LEU A 26 -7.16 -3.84 -4.02
CA LEU A 26 -6.52 -5.03 -4.58
C LEU A 26 -6.31 -4.74 -6.07
N ARG A 27 -5.04 -4.59 -6.48
CA ARG A 27 -4.67 -4.57 -7.89
C ARG A 27 -5.07 -5.93 -8.48
N VAL A 28 -6.23 -5.99 -9.12
CA VAL A 28 -6.60 -7.14 -9.93
C VAL A 28 -5.61 -7.20 -11.08
N VAL A 29 -4.53 -7.96 -10.92
CA VAL A 29 -3.91 -8.59 -12.08
C VAL A 29 -4.94 -9.59 -12.57
N SER A 30 -5.57 -9.27 -13.69
CA SER A 30 -6.35 -10.28 -14.40
C SER A 30 -5.43 -11.47 -14.62
N SER A 31 -5.92 -12.69 -14.37
CA SER A 31 -5.32 -13.87 -14.97
C SER A 31 -5.45 -13.66 -16.47
N VAL A 32 -4.40 -13.18 -17.12
CA VAL A 32 -4.44 -12.89 -18.55
C VAL A 32 -4.55 -14.24 -19.27
N HIS A 33 -5.78 -14.70 -19.51
CA HIS A 33 -6.07 -15.27 -20.81
C HIS A 33 -5.88 -14.10 -21.76
N ALA A 34 -4.76 -14.06 -22.46
CA ALA A 34 -4.47 -13.02 -23.43
C ALA A 34 -5.68 -12.91 -24.36
N ASN A 35 -6.43 -11.82 -24.23
CA ASN A 35 -7.48 -11.50 -25.17
C ASN A 35 -6.77 -11.01 -26.42
N GLU A 36 -6.86 -11.77 -27.51
CA GLU A 36 -6.17 -11.50 -28.77
C GLU A 36 -6.50 -10.12 -29.38
N ARG A 37 -7.53 -9.44 -28.88
CA ARG A 37 -7.92 -8.09 -29.30
C ARG A 37 -7.34 -6.96 -28.45
N VAL A 38 -6.53 -7.26 -27.44
CA VAL A 38 -5.81 -6.24 -26.67
C VAL A 38 -4.38 -6.14 -27.22
N LEU A 39 -4.19 -5.19 -28.13
CA LEU A 39 -2.86 -4.81 -28.59
C LEU A 39 -2.21 -3.92 -27.53
N VAL A 40 -1.30 -4.48 -26.75
CA VAL A 40 -0.36 -3.67 -25.96
C VAL A 40 0.64 -3.14 -26.98
N SER A 41 0.51 -1.87 -27.39
CA SER A 41 1.55 -1.23 -28.18
C SER A 41 2.64 -0.75 -27.24
N ASP A 42 3.89 -0.89 -27.69
CA ASP A 42 5.09 -0.43 -26.98
C ASP A 42 5.12 1.11 -26.80
N GLN A 43 4.10 1.82 -27.32
CA GLN A 43 3.97 3.27 -27.34
C GLN A 43 3.11 3.85 -26.23
N GLU A 44 2.36 3.04 -25.46
CA GLU A 44 2.14 3.43 -24.06
C GLU A 44 3.45 3.15 -23.33
N GLU A 45 4.35 4.12 -23.41
CA GLU A 45 5.49 4.19 -22.49
C GLU A 45 4.88 4.29 -21.09
N ARG A 46 4.62 3.13 -20.48
CA ARG A 46 4.37 3.04 -19.06
C ARG A 46 5.51 3.83 -18.48
N GLU A 47 5.23 4.95 -17.81
CA GLU A 47 6.21 5.72 -17.03
C GLU A 47 6.73 4.81 -15.91
N ARG A 48 7.49 3.79 -16.30
CA ARG A 48 8.04 2.69 -15.53
C ARG A 48 9.55 2.90 -15.38
N SER A 49 10.02 4.12 -15.59
CA SER A 49 11.35 4.52 -15.22
C SER A 49 11.24 5.35 -13.96
N HIS A 50 11.12 4.70 -12.80
CA HIS A 50 11.47 5.33 -11.52
C HIS A 50 13.00 5.46 -11.45
N GLY A 51 13.59 6.09 -12.47
CA GLY A 51 14.97 5.93 -12.96
C GLY A 51 16.09 6.34 -12.02
N ASN A 52 15.78 6.58 -10.75
CA ASN A 52 16.72 6.95 -9.70
C ASN A 52 16.65 6.04 -8.46
N CYS A 53 15.75 5.03 -8.42
CA CYS A 53 15.70 4.08 -7.30
C CYS A 53 16.77 3.00 -7.48
N VAL A 54 17.69 2.92 -6.53
CA VAL A 54 18.86 2.01 -6.60
C VAL A 54 18.64 0.80 -5.69
N ASP A 55 18.74 -0.40 -6.27
CA ASP A 55 18.88 -1.68 -5.57
C ASP A 55 20.32 -2.16 -5.77
N ASP A 56 21.06 -2.40 -4.69
CA ASP A 56 22.47 -2.83 -4.77
C ASP A 56 22.61 -4.36 -4.84
N GLY A 57 21.50 -5.10 -4.81
CA GLY A 57 21.47 -6.56 -4.84
C GLY A 57 21.73 -7.23 -3.49
N THR A 58 21.84 -6.48 -2.39
CA THR A 58 22.08 -7.06 -1.05
C THR A 58 20.84 -7.80 -0.54
N ARG A 59 21.03 -9.05 -0.10
CA ARG A 59 19.98 -9.98 0.35
C ARG A 59 20.23 -10.62 1.73
N ASN A 60 21.04 -9.98 2.57
CA ASN A 60 21.20 -10.39 3.97
C ASN A 60 19.84 -10.36 4.70
N GLN A 61 19.61 -11.31 5.61
CA GLN A 61 18.41 -11.37 6.44
C GLN A 61 18.59 -10.52 7.70
N ASP A 62 18.62 -9.20 7.53
CA ASP A 62 18.72 -8.22 8.62
C ASP A 62 17.45 -7.35 8.62
N PRO A 63 16.30 -7.91 9.05
CA PRO A 63 15.00 -7.33 8.76
C PRO A 63 14.80 -5.97 9.42
N VAL A 64 14.10 -5.09 8.72
CA VAL A 64 13.72 -3.75 9.20
C VAL A 64 12.21 -3.56 9.10
N CYS A 65 11.65 -2.79 10.03
CA CYS A 65 10.23 -2.45 10.06
C CYS A 65 10.03 -1.00 9.64
N ALA A 66 9.02 -0.75 8.80
CA ALA A 66 8.69 0.56 8.31
C ALA A 66 7.35 1.07 8.84
N SER A 67 7.16 2.40 8.80
CA SER A 67 5.96 3.11 9.28
C SER A 67 4.67 2.73 8.54
N ASN A 68 4.77 2.10 7.37
CA ASN A 68 3.64 1.56 6.61
C ASN A 68 3.22 0.15 7.09
N GLY A 69 3.81 -0.36 8.18
CA GLY A 69 3.49 -1.66 8.77
C GLY A 69 4.14 -2.85 8.04
N LYS A 70 5.02 -2.58 7.07
CA LYS A 70 5.71 -3.62 6.31
C LYS A 70 7.09 -3.92 6.89
N LYS A 71 7.48 -5.19 6.79
CA LYS A 71 8.81 -5.68 7.16
C LYS A 71 9.59 -5.96 5.88
N TYR A 72 10.78 -5.40 5.77
CA TYR A 72 11.67 -5.58 4.62
C TYR A 72 12.87 -6.44 5.00
N LEU A 73 13.38 -7.22 4.05
CA LEU A 73 14.49 -8.17 4.26
C LEU A 73 15.73 -7.52 4.87
N ASN A 74 16.05 -6.31 4.43
CA ASN A 74 17.15 -5.49 4.92
C ASN A 74 16.97 -4.00 4.56
N MET A 75 17.92 -3.17 4.99
CA MET A 75 17.91 -1.73 4.74
C MET A 75 17.95 -1.36 3.26
N ASN A 76 18.71 -2.08 2.42
CA ASN A 76 18.75 -1.79 0.98
C ASN A 76 17.35 -1.94 0.37
N ARG A 77 16.66 -3.02 0.74
CA ARG A 77 15.30 -3.31 0.27
C ARG A 77 14.30 -2.27 0.77
N PHE A 78 14.44 -1.82 2.01
CA PHE A 78 13.64 -0.70 2.52
C PHE A 78 13.86 0.58 1.71
N GLU A 79 15.10 1.01 1.46
CA GLU A 79 15.38 2.25 0.73
C GLU A 79 14.91 2.19 -0.73
N TYR A 80 15.11 1.04 -1.38
CA TYR A 80 14.60 0.81 -2.72
C TYR A 80 13.06 0.95 -2.76
N ASN A 81 12.35 0.27 -1.85
CA ASN A 81 10.90 0.34 -1.78
C ASN A 81 10.40 1.73 -1.36
N LYS A 82 11.10 2.41 -0.45
CA LYS A 82 10.79 3.80 -0.08
C LYS A 82 10.88 4.73 -1.28
N CYS A 83 11.90 4.59 -2.11
CA CYS A 83 12.04 5.36 -3.33
C CYS A 83 10.89 5.10 -4.31
N LEU A 84 10.52 3.83 -4.51
CA LEU A 84 9.39 3.45 -5.37
C LEU A 84 8.07 4.02 -4.85
N ILE A 85 7.76 3.84 -3.57
CA ILE A 85 6.54 4.35 -2.92
C ILE A 85 6.47 5.87 -3.03
N LYS A 86 7.59 6.57 -2.82
CA LYS A 86 7.64 8.02 -2.97
C LYS A 86 7.41 8.48 -4.41
N ALA A 87 7.89 7.71 -5.39
CA ALA A 87 7.73 8.04 -6.80
C ALA A 87 6.34 7.67 -7.36
N GLU A 88 5.72 6.59 -6.86
CA GLU A 88 4.41 6.10 -7.31
C GLU A 88 3.25 6.77 -6.55
N ASP A 89 3.36 6.84 -5.21
CA ASP A 89 2.27 7.23 -4.32
C ASP A 89 2.48 8.59 -3.66
N GLY A 90 3.68 9.18 -3.77
CA GLY A 90 4.04 10.43 -3.07
C GLY A 90 4.16 10.26 -1.55
N GLU A 91 4.14 9.03 -1.04
CA GLU A 91 4.24 8.70 0.38
C GLU A 91 5.71 8.53 0.81
N ASP A 92 6.06 9.03 1.99
CA ASP A 92 7.40 8.89 2.56
C ASP A 92 7.34 7.99 3.80
N ILE A 93 7.99 6.82 3.71
CA ILE A 93 8.03 5.84 4.79
C ILE A 93 9.33 5.93 5.58
N THR A 94 9.26 5.66 6.87
CA THR A 94 10.39 5.74 7.80
C THR A 94 10.58 4.43 8.55
N ILE A 95 11.77 4.20 9.09
CA ILE A 95 12.03 3.07 9.97
C ILE A 95 11.36 3.30 11.32
N VAL A 96 10.69 2.28 11.82
CA VAL A 96 10.08 2.25 13.15
C VAL A 96 10.57 1.01 13.92
N ASP A 97 10.20 0.93 15.20
CA ASP A 97 10.58 -0.22 16.03
C ASP A 97 10.07 -1.54 15.43
N LEU A 98 10.93 -2.57 15.45
CA LEU A 98 10.60 -3.89 14.91
C LEU A 98 9.35 -4.51 15.55
N GLU A 99 9.05 -4.12 16.79
CA GLU A 99 7.84 -4.52 17.50
C GLU A 99 6.56 -4.17 16.74
N PHE A 100 6.55 -3.01 16.07
CA PHE A 100 5.39 -2.56 15.29
C PHE A 100 5.04 -3.52 14.16
N CYS A 101 6.06 -4.16 13.55
CA CYS A 101 5.88 -5.14 12.49
C CYS A 101 6.05 -6.59 12.98
N ARG A 102 5.93 -6.88 14.28
CA ARG A 102 6.25 -8.21 14.84
C ARG A 102 5.61 -9.35 14.03
N GLU A 103 4.33 -9.22 13.72
CA GLU A 103 3.53 -10.23 13.01
C GLU A 103 3.58 -10.11 11.48
N ALA A 104 4.18 -9.05 10.94
CA ALA A 104 4.27 -8.84 9.50
C ALA A 104 5.24 -9.85 8.86
N MET A 105 4.84 -10.40 7.71
CA MET A 105 5.74 -11.16 6.83
C MET A 105 6.71 -10.21 6.11
N LEU A 106 7.81 -10.77 5.61
CA LEU A 106 8.72 -10.03 4.73
C LEU A 106 8.02 -9.71 3.41
N GLU A 107 7.94 -8.42 3.09
CA GLU A 107 7.28 -7.90 1.89
C GLU A 107 7.95 -8.43 0.61
N ASP A 108 9.28 -8.54 0.64
CA ASP A 108 10.11 -8.77 -0.53
C ASP A 108 10.63 -10.21 -0.67
N ILE A 109 10.28 -11.12 0.25
CA ILE A 109 10.83 -12.50 0.23
C ILE A 109 10.57 -13.23 -1.11
N LYS A 110 9.36 -13.08 -1.67
CA LYS A 110 8.98 -13.74 -2.92
C LYS A 110 9.65 -13.14 -4.15
N SER A 111 9.94 -11.83 -4.15
CA SER A 111 10.65 -11.21 -5.27
C SER A 111 12.12 -11.63 -5.33
N GLU A 112 12.66 -12.12 -4.21
CA GLU A 112 14.06 -12.54 -4.12
C GLU A 112 14.30 -14.02 -4.45
N GLY A 113 13.25 -14.79 -4.75
CA GLY A 113 13.39 -16.23 -5.03
C GLY A 113 13.86 -17.05 -3.83
N LEU A 114 13.57 -16.56 -2.61
CA LEU A 114 13.88 -17.18 -1.33
C LEU A 114 12.63 -17.83 -0.70
#